data_AF-A0A379UWA5-F1
#
_entry.id   AF-A0A379UWA5-F1
#
_cell.length_a   1.000
_cell.length_b   1.000
_cell.length_c   1.000
_cell.angle_alpha   90.00
_cell.angle_beta   90.00
_cell.angle_gamma   90.00
#
_symmetry.space_group_name_H-M   'P 1'
#
loop_
_entity.id
_entity.type
_entity.pdbx_description
1 polymer ?
#
loop_
_entity_poly.entity_id
_entity_poly.type
_entity_poly.pdbx_seq_one_letter_code
_entity_poly.pdbx_strand_id
1 'polypeptide(L)'
;MHNLEIPYEAGTGLSQIERHQRQNLYQLMNGLNDFYQQSLTHPAAKPARDYLQKRGLSAEIIQRFAIGFAPPGWDNALKRFGNNSDNKALLLDAGMLVNNEQGSTYDRFRNRVMFPIRDKRGRVIGFGGRVLGTTRRNTLTLRKRTFSIKAASYMVFMRLSNIVLNRNACLWSKVIWMSSH
;
A
#
# COMPACT_ATOMS: atom_id res chain seq x y z
N MET A 1 14.53 39.56 -19.73
CA MET A 1 14.14 38.14 -19.72
C MET A 1 15.30 37.36 -19.14
N HIS A 2 15.15 36.74 -17.97
CA HIS A 2 16.22 35.93 -17.37
C HIS A 2 15.85 34.46 -17.57
N ASN A 3 16.58 33.79 -18.44
CA ASN A 3 16.58 32.33 -18.54
C ASN A 3 17.21 31.79 -17.25
N LEU A 4 16.37 31.32 -16.33
CA LEU A 4 16.81 30.46 -15.24
C LEU A 4 16.98 29.06 -15.83
N GLU A 5 18.23 28.70 -16.14
CA GLU A 5 18.58 27.31 -16.42
C GLU A 5 18.29 26.48 -15.17
N ILE A 6 17.30 25.60 -15.27
CA ILE A 6 17.06 24.56 -14.28
C ILE A 6 18.20 23.55 -14.48
N PRO A 7 19.11 23.37 -13.50
CA PRO A 7 20.09 22.31 -13.60
C PRO A 7 19.35 20.98 -13.63
N TYR A 8 19.37 20.33 -14.79
CA TYR A 8 19.02 18.93 -14.90
C TYR A 8 20.07 18.17 -14.11
N GLU A 9 19.72 17.65 -12.94
CA GLU A 9 20.58 16.70 -12.24
C GLU A 9 20.79 15.49 -13.15
N ALA A 10 21.93 15.51 -13.84
CA ALA A 10 22.42 14.40 -14.62
C ALA A 10 22.49 13.20 -13.68
N GLY A 11 21.64 12.20 -13.94
CA GLY A 11 21.55 10.99 -13.15
C GLY A 11 22.91 10.35 -12.98
N THR A 12 23.44 10.41 -11.75
CA THR A 12 24.41 9.44 -11.27
C THR A 12 23.76 8.07 -11.43
N GLY A 13 24.20 7.32 -12.43
CA GLY A 13 23.76 5.95 -12.64
C GLY A 13 23.93 5.18 -11.33
N LEU A 14 22.87 4.50 -10.88
CA LEU A 14 22.90 3.72 -9.66
C LEU A 14 24.13 2.81 -9.65
N SER A 15 24.91 2.90 -8.58
CA SER A 15 26.05 2.02 -8.33
C SER A 15 25.58 0.55 -8.43
N GLN A 16 26.50 -0.35 -8.76
CA GLN A 16 26.19 -1.78 -8.84
C GLN A 16 25.58 -2.31 -7.53
N ILE A 17 26.02 -1.75 -6.40
CA ILE A 17 25.53 -2.06 -5.05
C ILE A 17 24.06 -1.63 -4.90
N GLU A 18 23.71 -0.39 -5.27
CA GLU A 18 22.34 0.10 -5.19
C GLU A 18 21.39 -0.67 -6.11
N ARG A 19 21.86 -1.08 -7.30
CA ARG A 19 21.08 -1.93 -8.20
C ARG A 19 20.79 -3.30 -7.58
N HIS A 20 21.79 -3.91 -6.94
CA HIS A 20 21.63 -5.19 -6.27
C HIS A 20 20.67 -5.08 -5.07
N GLN A 21 20.84 -4.06 -4.22
CA GLN A 21 19.94 -3.82 -3.08
C GLN A 21 18.49 -3.57 -3.52
N ARG A 22 18.27 -2.78 -4.57
CA ARG A 22 16.92 -2.58 -5.13
C ARG A 22 16.33 -3.88 -5.67
N GLN A 23 17.13 -4.71 -6.32
CA GLN A 23 16.68 -6.01 -6.82
C GLN A 23 16.23 -6.92 -5.67
N ASN A 24 17.02 -6.98 -4.59
CA ASN A 24 16.69 -7.76 -3.40
C ASN A 24 15.41 -7.23 -2.74
N LEU A 25 15.27 -5.89 -2.64
CA LEU A 25 14.05 -5.26 -2.13
C LEU A 25 12.82 -5.64 -2.95
N TYR A 26 12.89 -5.60 -4.30
CA TYR A 26 11.75 -5.99 -5.14
C TYR A 26 11.37 -7.45 -4.98
N GLN A 27 12.35 -8.35 -4.86
CA GLN A 27 12.10 -9.76 -4.58
C GLN A 27 11.40 -9.94 -3.23
N LEU A 28 11.83 -9.19 -2.21
CA LEU A 28 11.24 -9.22 -0.88
C LEU A 28 9.80 -8.68 -0.87
N MET A 29 9.55 -7.56 -1.56
CA MET A 29 8.21 -6.98 -1.70
C MET A 29 7.25 -7.90 -2.47
N ASN A 30 7.74 -8.58 -3.52
CA ASN A 30 6.95 -9.58 -4.23
C ASN A 30 6.62 -10.78 -3.32
N GLY A 31 7.59 -11.29 -2.56
CA GLY A 31 7.35 -12.35 -1.58
C GLY A 31 6.32 -11.98 -0.52
N LEU A 32 6.37 -10.73 -0.01
CA LEU A 32 5.34 -10.19 0.89
C LEU A 32 3.96 -10.13 0.24
N ASN A 33 3.90 -9.71 -1.01
CA ASN A 33 2.64 -9.65 -1.76
C ASN A 33 2.02 -11.05 -1.90
N ASP A 34 2.83 -12.07 -2.16
CA ASP A 34 2.36 -13.46 -2.25
C ASP A 34 1.89 -13.97 -0.88
N PHE A 35 2.64 -13.66 0.19
CA PHE A 35 2.24 -13.98 1.55
C PHE A 35 0.88 -13.35 1.94
N TYR A 36 0.64 -12.08 1.59
CA TYR A 36 -0.64 -11.44 1.89
C TYR A 36 -1.79 -11.97 1.03
N GLN A 37 -1.55 -12.33 -0.23
CA GLN A 37 -2.55 -13.00 -1.06
C GLN A 37 -2.92 -14.37 -0.50
N GLN A 38 -1.94 -15.17 -0.08
CA GLN A 38 -2.19 -16.45 0.59
C GLN A 38 -2.93 -16.25 1.91
N SER A 39 -2.57 -15.22 2.68
CA SER A 39 -3.27 -14.89 3.94
C SER A 39 -4.75 -14.57 3.72
N LEU A 40 -5.15 -14.08 2.53
CA LEU A 40 -6.55 -13.79 2.20
C LEU A 40 -7.39 -15.07 2.04
N THR A 41 -6.79 -16.21 1.72
CA THR A 41 -7.52 -17.50 1.60
C THR A 41 -7.75 -18.15 2.96
N HIS A 42 -6.94 -17.80 3.98
CA HIS A 42 -7.03 -18.36 5.32
C HIS A 42 -8.40 -18.05 5.99
N PRO A 43 -8.94 -18.91 6.87
CA PRO A 43 -10.19 -18.66 7.58
C PRO A 43 -10.21 -17.32 8.34
N ALA A 44 -9.07 -16.92 8.92
CA ALA A 44 -8.90 -15.65 9.64
C ALA A 44 -9.18 -14.41 8.78
N ALA A 45 -9.08 -14.52 7.45
CA ALA A 45 -9.37 -13.44 6.51
C ALA A 45 -10.83 -13.37 6.07
N LYS A 46 -11.74 -14.16 6.67
CA LYS A 46 -13.18 -14.09 6.37
C LYS A 46 -13.73 -12.65 6.43
N PRO A 47 -13.46 -11.83 7.46
CA PRO A 47 -13.93 -10.45 7.48
C PRO A 47 -13.41 -9.60 6.31
N ALA A 48 -12.20 -9.91 5.82
CA ALA A 48 -11.60 -9.24 4.68
C ALA A 48 -12.31 -9.61 3.37
N ARG A 49 -12.59 -10.90 3.17
CA ARG A 49 -13.32 -11.39 1.99
C ARG A 49 -14.75 -10.88 1.96
N ASP A 50 -15.45 -10.94 3.08
CA ASP A 50 -16.82 -10.43 3.21
C ASP A 50 -16.86 -8.92 2.91
N TYR A 51 -15.83 -8.18 3.34
CA TYR A 51 -15.68 -6.76 3.03
C TYR A 51 -15.46 -6.48 1.54
N LEU A 52 -14.59 -7.25 0.87
CA LEU A 52 -14.31 -7.13 -0.57
C LEU A 52 -15.55 -7.48 -1.40
N GLN A 53 -16.28 -8.54 -1.01
CA GLN A 53 -17.54 -8.93 -1.65
C GLN A 53 -18.62 -7.86 -1.51
N LYS A 54 -18.79 -7.27 -0.32
CA LYS A 54 -19.70 -6.13 -0.10
C LYS A 54 -19.36 -4.91 -0.97
N ARG A 55 -18.09 -4.77 -1.38
CA ARG A 55 -17.63 -3.72 -2.30
C ARG A 55 -17.81 -4.07 -3.78
N GLY A 56 -18.37 -5.24 -4.09
CA GLY A 56 -18.59 -5.71 -5.46
C GLY A 56 -17.30 -6.14 -6.17
N LEU A 57 -16.23 -6.45 -5.44
CA LEU A 57 -14.98 -6.91 -6.02
C LEU A 57 -15.08 -8.42 -6.26
N SER A 58 -15.06 -8.83 -7.53
CA SER A 58 -15.02 -10.23 -7.92
C SER A 58 -13.65 -10.87 -7.60
N ALA A 59 -13.61 -12.20 -7.51
CA ALA A 59 -12.37 -12.94 -7.30
C ALA A 59 -11.32 -12.64 -8.40
N GLU A 60 -11.76 -12.45 -9.64
CA GLU A 60 -10.89 -12.07 -10.76
C GLU A 60 -10.22 -10.71 -10.53
N ILE A 61 -10.96 -9.73 -10.01
CA ILE A 61 -10.42 -8.41 -9.68
C ILE A 61 -9.42 -8.52 -8.53
N ILE A 62 -9.76 -9.29 -7.49
CA ILE A 62 -8.87 -9.56 -6.36
C ILE A 62 -7.55 -10.15 -6.83
N GLN A 63 -7.58 -11.15 -7.71
CA GLN A 63 -6.39 -11.78 -8.28
C GLN A 63 -5.63 -10.84 -9.21
N ARG A 64 -6.33 -10.13 -10.10
CA ARG A 64 -5.71 -9.18 -11.05
C ARG A 64 -4.93 -8.07 -10.36
N PHE A 65 -5.49 -7.53 -9.28
CA PHE A 65 -4.85 -6.49 -8.46
C PHE A 65 -3.99 -7.06 -7.33
N ALA A 66 -3.87 -8.40 -7.22
CA ALA A 66 -3.19 -9.09 -6.13
C ALA A 66 -3.53 -8.55 -4.75
N ILE A 67 -4.82 -8.31 -4.51
CA ILE A 67 -5.30 -7.83 -3.22
C ILE A 67 -5.02 -8.93 -2.19
N GLY A 68 -4.41 -8.53 -1.07
CA GLY A 68 -4.06 -9.42 0.03
C GLY A 68 -4.70 -9.02 1.35
N PHE A 69 -4.38 -9.77 2.40
CA PHE A 69 -4.78 -9.48 3.76
C PHE A 69 -3.57 -9.56 4.69
N ALA A 70 -3.38 -8.53 5.51
CA ALA A 70 -2.42 -8.54 6.60
C ALA A 70 -3.11 -9.16 7.84
N PRO A 71 -2.71 -10.38 8.25
CA PRO A 71 -3.32 -11.05 9.39
C PRO A 71 -3.16 -10.24 10.68
N PRO A 72 -4.05 -10.44 11.68
CA PRO A 72 -3.83 -9.88 13.01
C PRO A 72 -2.54 -10.45 13.60
N GLY A 73 -1.82 -9.63 14.37
CA GLY A 73 -0.52 -9.99 14.95
C GLY A 73 0.47 -8.84 14.82
N TRP A 74 1.63 -8.99 15.45
CA TRP A 74 2.69 -7.98 15.48
C TRP A 74 3.97 -8.42 14.77
N ASP A 75 4.06 -9.69 14.37
CA ASP A 75 5.30 -10.30 13.89
C ASP A 75 5.08 -11.29 12.73
N ASN A 76 4.00 -11.16 11.97
CA ASN A 76 3.67 -12.08 10.89
C ASN A 76 4.67 -11.97 9.73
N ALA A 77 4.91 -10.74 9.24
CA ALA A 77 5.89 -10.46 8.21
C ALA A 77 7.31 -10.58 8.79
N LEU A 78 7.53 -10.12 10.02
CA LEU A 78 8.82 -10.25 10.69
C LEU A 78 9.28 -11.71 10.82
N LYS A 79 8.43 -12.63 11.28
CA LYS A 79 8.77 -14.07 11.41
C LYS A 79 9.05 -14.73 10.06
N ARG A 80 8.38 -14.28 9.00
CA ARG A 80 8.50 -14.92 7.67
C ARG A 80 9.68 -14.39 6.86
N PHE A 81 9.95 -13.09 6.94
CA PHE A 81 10.91 -12.40 6.06
C PHE A 81 12.06 -11.74 6.82
N GLY A 82 11.96 -11.60 8.15
CA GLY A 82 12.96 -10.96 9.02
C GLY A 82 14.02 -11.90 9.58
N ASN A 83 14.21 -13.10 9.00
CA ASN A 83 15.23 -14.06 9.46
C ASN A 83 16.67 -13.59 9.19
N ASN A 84 16.86 -12.60 8.30
CA ASN A 84 18.14 -11.99 8.00
C ASN A 84 18.10 -10.50 8.40
N SER A 85 19.20 -10.01 9.00
CA SER A 85 19.38 -8.59 9.34
C SER A 85 19.24 -7.68 8.13
N ASP A 86 19.75 -8.09 6.97
CA ASP A 86 19.70 -7.29 5.75
C ASP A 86 18.26 -7.15 5.25
N ASN A 87 17.50 -8.26 5.27
CA ASN A 87 16.08 -8.23 4.92
C ASN A 87 15.30 -7.38 5.91
N LYS A 88 15.62 -7.47 7.20
CA LYS A 88 14.98 -6.65 8.24
C LYS A 88 15.22 -5.15 8.00
N ALA A 89 16.45 -4.76 7.65
CA ALA A 89 16.78 -3.39 7.28
C ALA A 89 16.00 -2.94 6.03
N LEU A 90 15.99 -3.76 4.97
CA LEU A 90 15.23 -3.46 3.75
C LEU A 90 13.72 -3.32 4.02
N LEU A 91 13.15 -4.11 4.94
CA LEU A 91 11.74 -4.03 5.32
C LEU A 91 11.41 -2.79 6.17
N LEU A 92 12.35 -2.35 7.00
CA LEU A 92 12.26 -1.08 7.74
C LEU A 92 12.29 0.09 6.75
N ASP A 93 13.23 0.08 5.80
CA ASP A 93 13.36 1.11 4.77
C ASP A 93 12.13 1.17 3.84
N ALA A 94 11.57 0.00 3.51
CA ALA A 94 10.33 -0.11 2.75
C ALA A 94 9.08 0.31 3.54
N GLY A 95 9.21 0.57 4.85
CA GLY A 95 8.11 0.97 5.72
C GLY A 95 7.13 -0.18 6.03
N MET A 96 7.55 -1.43 5.87
CA MET A 96 6.74 -2.61 6.21
C MET A 96 6.87 -2.98 7.70
N LEU A 97 8.03 -2.71 8.28
CA LEU A 97 8.30 -2.85 9.71
C LEU A 97 8.45 -1.48 10.36
N VAL A 98 8.22 -1.42 11.67
CA VAL A 98 8.47 -0.25 12.52
C VAL A 98 9.29 -0.69 13.72
N ASN A 99 10.24 0.15 14.14
CA ASN A 99 10.97 -0.04 15.38
C ASN A 99 10.33 0.80 16.50
N ASN A 100 10.20 0.23 17.69
CA ASN A 100 9.80 0.97 18.88
C ASN A 100 11.01 1.70 19.49
N GLU A 101 10.75 2.69 20.34
CA GLU A 101 11.79 3.38 21.14
C GLU A 101 12.55 2.42 22.07
N GLN A 102 11.91 1.31 22.45
CA GLN A 102 12.49 0.21 23.25
C GLN A 102 13.31 -0.80 22.40
N GLY A 103 13.52 -0.53 21.11
CA GLY A 103 14.32 -1.39 20.21
C GLY A 103 13.61 -2.64 19.67
N SER A 104 12.33 -2.82 19.98
CA SER A 104 11.52 -3.93 19.45
C SER A 104 10.96 -3.61 18.07
N THR A 105 11.17 -4.50 17.11
CA THR A 105 10.66 -4.36 15.73
C THR A 105 9.35 -5.11 15.56
N TYR A 106 8.37 -4.50 14.90
CA TYR A 106 7.05 -5.08 14.68
C TYR A 106 6.45 -4.69 13.32
N ASP A 107 5.44 -5.44 12.89
CA ASP A 107 4.73 -5.22 11.63
C ASP A 107 3.91 -3.93 11.66
N ARG A 108 4.07 -3.08 10.63
CA ARG A 108 3.30 -1.84 10.49
C ARG A 108 1.82 -2.10 10.21
N PHE A 109 1.55 -3.09 9.34
CA PHE A 109 0.22 -3.38 8.83
C PHE A 109 -0.39 -4.55 9.58
N ARG A 110 -1.57 -4.33 10.18
CA ARG A 110 -2.24 -5.29 11.05
C ARG A 110 -3.74 -5.23 10.83
N ASN A 111 -4.38 -6.39 10.65
CA ASN A 111 -5.81 -6.54 10.42
C ASN A 111 -6.34 -5.58 9.32
N ARG A 112 -5.65 -5.56 8.17
CA ARG A 112 -5.91 -4.64 7.06
C ARG A 112 -5.94 -5.40 5.74
N VAL A 113 -6.81 -4.96 4.84
CA VAL A 113 -6.75 -5.36 3.43
C VAL A 113 -5.58 -4.64 2.79
N MET A 114 -4.70 -5.39 2.14
CA MET A 114 -3.48 -4.90 1.54
C MET A 114 -3.67 -4.74 0.03
N PHE A 115 -3.34 -3.56 -0.47
CA PHE A 115 -3.37 -3.20 -1.88
C PHE A 115 -1.92 -2.95 -2.33
N PRO A 116 -1.33 -3.84 -3.15
CA PRO A 116 0.02 -3.64 -3.63
C PRO A 116 0.06 -2.45 -4.61
N ILE A 117 1.08 -1.61 -4.45
CA ILE A 117 1.40 -0.53 -5.38
C ILE A 117 2.46 -1.07 -6.33
N ARG A 118 2.16 -1.07 -7.62
CA ARG A 118 3.04 -1.61 -8.66
C ARG A 118 3.60 -0.51 -9.55
N ASP A 119 4.85 -0.65 -9.93
CA ASP A 119 5.49 0.17 -10.96
C ASP A 119 5.00 -0.24 -12.37
N LYS A 120 5.35 0.52 -13.41
CA LYS A 120 5.06 0.25 -14.83
C LYS A 120 5.52 -1.14 -15.28
N ARG A 121 6.54 -1.69 -14.62
CA ARG A 121 7.07 -3.05 -14.86
C ARG A 121 6.33 -4.15 -14.07
N GLY A 122 5.27 -3.82 -13.33
CA GLY A 122 4.48 -4.75 -12.52
C GLY A 122 5.11 -5.13 -11.16
N ARG A 123 6.29 -4.62 -10.84
CA ARG A 123 7.00 -4.88 -9.57
C ARG A 123 6.32 -4.16 -8.42
N VAL A 124 6.18 -4.83 -7.27
CA VAL A 124 5.61 -4.22 -6.07
C VAL A 124 6.65 -3.27 -5.45
N ILE A 125 6.26 -2.01 -5.29
CA ILE A 125 7.10 -0.94 -4.72
C ILE A 125 6.61 -0.47 -3.35
N GLY A 126 5.44 -0.92 -2.92
CA GLY A 126 4.88 -0.58 -1.62
C GLY A 126 3.46 -1.13 -1.46
N PHE A 127 2.86 -0.85 -0.31
CA PHE A 127 1.52 -1.33 0.03
C PHE A 127 0.66 -0.23 0.63
N GLY A 128 -0.60 -0.17 0.21
CA GLY A 128 -1.66 0.57 0.88
C GLY A 128 -2.51 -0.36 1.72
N GLY A 129 -2.80 0.00 2.97
CA GLY A 129 -3.61 -0.80 3.89
C GLY A 129 -4.95 -0.16 4.21
N ARG A 130 -6.06 -0.85 3.95
CA ARG A 130 -7.41 -0.43 4.37
C ARG A 130 -7.87 -1.20 5.60
N VAL A 131 -8.28 -0.48 6.63
CA VAL A 131 -8.82 -1.09 7.86
C VAL A 131 -10.20 -1.68 7.56
N LEU A 132 -10.41 -2.91 8.02
CA LEU A 132 -11.73 -3.52 8.08
C LEU A 132 -12.47 -2.89 9.26
N GLY A 133 -13.41 -1.97 9.00
CA GLY A 133 -14.17 -1.30 10.07
C GLY A 133 -14.91 -2.32 10.95
N THR A 134 -15.16 -2.11 12.25
CA THR A 134 -14.98 -0.97 13.14
C THR A 134 -14.50 -1.54 14.49
N THR A 135 -13.39 -1.05 15.06
CA THR A 135 -13.28 -1.09 16.52
C THR A 135 -14.27 -0.05 17.02
N ARG A 136 -15.22 -0.50 17.84
CA ARG A 136 -16.40 0.21 18.37
C ARG A 136 -16.33 1.75 18.35
N ARG A 137 -17.44 2.33 17.88
CA ARG A 137 -17.88 3.72 18.07
C ARG A 137 -17.62 4.20 19.51
N ASN A 138 -16.85 5.29 19.68
CA ASN A 138 -17.19 6.30 20.68
C ASN A 138 -17.97 7.39 19.94
N THR A 139 -19.29 7.34 20.02
CA THR A 139 -20.16 8.42 19.53
C THR A 139 -20.07 9.58 20.52
N LEU A 140 -19.11 10.49 20.30
CA LEU A 140 -19.26 11.86 20.74
C LEU A 140 -19.60 12.69 19.51
N THR A 141 -20.90 12.89 19.32
CA THR A 141 -21.38 14.08 18.62
C THR A 141 -20.81 15.27 19.37
N LEU A 142 -19.99 16.11 18.71
CA LEU A 142 -20.08 17.58 18.82
C LEU A 142 -19.08 18.30 17.91
N ARG A 143 -19.67 19.25 17.17
CA ARG A 143 -19.12 20.42 16.46
C ARG A 143 -18.20 20.20 15.27
N LYS A 144 -18.78 20.50 14.09
CA LYS A 144 -18.07 21.06 12.95
C LYS A 144 -17.14 22.19 13.45
N ARG A 145 -15.83 21.96 13.40
CA ARG A 145 -14.84 23.02 13.26
C ARG A 145 -14.06 22.74 11.99
N THR A 146 -14.20 23.69 11.07
CA THR A 146 -13.53 23.79 9.78
C THR A 146 -12.05 23.45 9.92
N PHE A 147 -11.63 22.34 9.33
CA PHE A 147 -10.22 22.10 9.02
C PHE A 147 -10.11 21.92 7.51
N SER A 148 -9.76 23.03 6.86
CA SER A 148 -9.31 23.06 5.49
C SER A 148 -7.95 22.36 5.44
N ILE A 149 -7.93 21.12 4.98
CA ILE A 149 -6.72 20.48 4.45
C ILE A 149 -7.01 20.26 2.97
N LYS A 150 -6.34 21.06 2.14
CA LYS A 150 -6.50 21.15 0.70
C LYS A 150 -6.42 19.75 0.07
N ALA A 151 -7.58 19.25 -0.36
CA ALA A 151 -7.77 18.07 -1.21
C ALA A 151 -7.24 18.25 -2.66
N ALA A 152 -6.38 19.25 -2.90
CA ALA A 152 -5.98 19.65 -4.25
C ALA A 152 -4.77 18.88 -4.80
N SER A 153 -3.97 18.20 -3.97
CA SER A 153 -2.75 17.54 -4.48
C SER A 153 -2.97 16.14 -5.05
N TYR A 154 -4.04 15.44 -4.68
CA TYR A 154 -4.32 14.10 -5.22
C TYR A 154 -5.01 14.12 -6.60
N MET A 155 -5.66 15.22 -6.97
CA MET A 155 -6.30 15.36 -8.29
C MET A 155 -5.34 15.76 -9.42
N VAL A 156 -4.19 16.37 -9.10
CA VAL A 156 -3.22 16.80 -10.12
C VAL A 156 -2.38 15.62 -10.62
N PHE A 157 -2.08 14.64 -9.75
CA PHE A 157 -1.28 13.47 -10.14
C PHE A 157 -2.04 12.45 -11.01
N MET A 158 -3.38 12.45 -10.97
CA MET A 158 -4.20 11.63 -11.89
C MET A 158 -4.49 12.32 -13.25
N ARG A 159 -4.10 13.58 -13.44
CA ARG A 159 -4.46 14.37 -14.64
C ARG A 159 -3.32 14.57 -15.64
N LEU A 160 -2.10 14.10 -15.36
CA LEU A 160 -0.93 14.33 -16.23
C LEU A 160 -0.30 13.08 -16.86
N SER A 161 -0.78 11.87 -16.55
CA SER A 161 -0.41 10.68 -17.30
C SER A 161 -1.42 10.47 -18.43
N ASN A 162 -1.05 10.92 -19.64
CA ASN A 162 -1.63 10.51 -20.93
C ASN A 162 -1.44 9.00 -21.14
N ILE A 163 -2.07 8.18 -20.31
CA ILE A 163 -2.18 6.73 -20.46
C ILE A 163 -3.64 6.48 -20.78
N VAL A 164 -3.88 6.19 -22.06
CA VAL A 164 -5.12 5.71 -22.68
C VAL A 164 -6.11 5.15 -21.65
N LEU A 165 -7.09 5.99 -21.30
CA LEU A 165 -8.22 5.68 -20.46
C LEU A 165 -9.12 4.68 -21.19
N ASN A 166 -8.87 3.39 -21.01
CA ASN A 166 -9.85 2.36 -21.33
C ASN A 166 -10.95 2.37 -20.26
N ARG A 167 -12.21 2.19 -20.68
CA ARG A 167 -13.47 2.50 -19.99
C ARG A 167 -13.68 1.86 -18.59
N ASN A 168 -12.78 1.00 -18.13
CA ASN A 168 -12.88 0.32 -16.83
C ASN A 168 -12.34 1.13 -15.64
N ALA A 169 -11.64 2.24 -15.86
CA ALA A 169 -11.15 3.10 -14.77
C ALA A 169 -12.24 4.00 -14.14
N CYS A 170 -13.37 4.22 -14.83
CA CYS A 170 -14.44 5.08 -14.34
C CYS A 170 -15.19 4.47 -13.12
N LEU A 171 -15.12 3.14 -12.96
CA LEU A 171 -15.65 2.46 -11.77
C LEU A 171 -14.86 2.80 -10.49
N TRP A 172 -13.59 3.21 -10.59
CA TRP A 172 -12.78 3.50 -9.39
C TRP A 172 -13.19 4.79 -8.68
N SER A 173 -13.62 5.82 -9.40
CA SER A 173 -14.09 7.07 -8.76
C SER A 173 -15.48 6.91 -8.12
N LYS A 174 -16.35 6.07 -8.70
CA LYS A 174 -17.70 5.82 -8.16
C LYS A 174 -17.70 4.95 -6.90
N VAL A 175 -16.79 3.97 -6.81
CA VAL A 175 -16.68 3.05 -5.65
C VAL A 175 -16.07 3.72 -4.40
N ILE A 176 -15.32 4.81 -4.59
CA ILE A 176 -14.69 5.57 -3.48
C ILE A 176 -15.62 6.66 -2.93
N TRP A 177 -16.56 7.21 -3.70
CA TRP A 177 -17.34 8.40 -3.33
C TRP A 177 -18.86 8.25 -3.15
N MET A 178 -19.52 7.18 -3.62
CA MET A 178 -20.98 7.03 -3.43
C MET A 178 -21.33 6.12 -2.24
N SER A 179 -21.30 6.68 -1.03
CA SER A 179 -22.11 6.25 0.14
C SER A 179 -22.03 7.32 1.24
N SER A 180 -22.50 8.51 0.90
CA SER A 180 -22.93 9.53 1.84
C SER A 180 -23.89 10.42 1.07
N HIS A 181 -25.11 9.93 0.87
CA HIS A 181 -26.40 10.61 0.85
C HIS A 181 -27.45 9.54 1.14
#